data_AF-A0AA39Q7I8-F1
#
_entry.id   AF-A0AA39Q7I8-F1
#
_cell.length_a   1.000
_cell.length_b   1.000
_cell.length_c   1.000
_cell.angle_alpha   90.00
_cell.angle_beta   90.00
_cell.angle_gamma   90.00
#
_symmetry.space_group_name_H-M   'P 1'
#
loop_
_entity.id
_entity.type
_entity.pdbx_description
1 polymer ?
#
loop_
_entity_poly.entity_id
_entity_poly.type
_entity_poly.pdbx_seq_one_letter_code
_entity_poly.pdbx_strand_id
1 'polypeptide(L)'
;EAPQYYAGLPSSPVLLARTSIDPWRKPEDLEAWLSSDVNHKLNTDWEDNVALKVHACLDGLEVEWTSTDVVHIGEVGESSALWIGVIPKSLTGQVANIAAFGCFDVLIESGVTDVDVEI
;
A
#
# COMPACT_ATOMS: atom_id res chain seq x y z
N GLU A 1 7.27 9.97 -10.40
CA GLU A 1 5.95 9.71 -9.79
C GLU A 1 5.31 11.02 -9.35
N ALA A 2 3.97 11.07 -9.25
CA ALA A 2 3.21 12.32 -9.18
C ALA A 2 3.34 13.00 -7.79
N PRO A 3 3.86 14.24 -7.70
CA PRO A 3 4.02 14.95 -6.41
C PRO A 3 2.69 15.30 -5.72
N GLN A 4 1.56 14.94 -6.32
CA GLN A 4 0.22 15.24 -5.82
C GLN A 4 -0.58 13.99 -5.42
N TYR A 5 0.03 12.80 -5.46
CA TYR A 5 -0.67 11.54 -5.20
C TYR A 5 -1.45 11.57 -3.88
N TYR A 6 -0.79 12.05 -2.81
CA TYR A 6 -1.37 12.21 -1.49
C TYR A 6 -1.65 13.68 -1.11
N ALA A 7 -1.85 14.58 -2.07
CA ALA A 7 -2.03 16.02 -1.79
C ALA A 7 -3.30 16.37 -0.98
N GLY A 8 -4.17 15.40 -0.70
CA GLY A 8 -5.31 15.53 0.21
C GLY A 8 -5.02 15.15 1.67
N LEU A 9 -3.88 14.51 1.96
CA LEU A 9 -3.52 14.11 3.31
C LEU A 9 -2.78 15.24 4.04
N PRO A 10 -3.13 15.55 5.31
CA PRO A 10 -2.49 16.63 6.07
C PRO A 10 -0.96 16.48 6.19
N SER A 11 -0.47 15.24 6.20
CA SER A 11 0.96 14.92 6.29
C SER A 11 1.70 15.06 4.96
N SER A 12 1.00 15.18 3.82
CA SER A 12 1.59 15.23 2.47
C SER A 12 2.70 14.20 2.24
N PRO A 13 2.43 12.89 2.47
CA PRO A 13 3.44 11.86 2.28
C PRO A 13 3.88 11.76 0.81
N VAL A 14 5.05 11.18 0.60
CA VAL A 14 5.63 10.97 -0.73
C VAL A 14 5.49 9.50 -1.08
N LEU A 15 4.84 9.21 -2.20
CA LEU A 15 4.81 7.87 -2.77
C LEU A 15 6.21 7.53 -3.33
N LEU A 16 6.82 6.49 -2.80
CA LEU A 16 8.13 5.96 -3.20
C LEU A 16 7.99 4.80 -4.19
N ALA A 17 6.96 3.97 -4.04
CA ALA A 17 6.67 2.87 -4.94
C ALA A 17 5.19 2.45 -4.90
N ARG A 18 4.68 1.99 -6.03
CA ARG A 18 3.39 1.28 -6.15
C ARG A 18 3.50 0.08 -7.09
N THR A 19 2.70 -0.96 -6.85
CA THR A 19 2.61 -2.15 -7.71
C THR A 19 1.59 -1.99 -8.82
N SER A 20 0.55 -1.17 -8.58
CA SER A 20 -0.52 -0.95 -9.54
C SER A 20 -0.01 -0.33 -10.83
N ILE A 21 -0.40 -0.90 -11.96
CA ILE A 21 -0.04 -0.47 -13.31
C ILE A 21 -0.98 0.61 -13.88
N ASP A 22 -2.12 0.83 -13.23
CA ASP A 22 -3.11 1.80 -13.69
C ASP A 22 -2.61 3.23 -13.49
N PRO A 23 -2.74 4.14 -14.47
CA PRO A 23 -2.35 5.53 -14.26
C PRO A 23 -3.18 6.17 -13.16
N TRP A 24 -2.52 6.84 -12.21
CA TRP A 24 -3.24 7.62 -11.20
C TRP A 24 -4.17 8.65 -11.84
N ARG A 25 -5.43 8.65 -11.40
CA ARG A 25 -6.43 9.65 -11.78
C ARG A 25 -6.84 10.41 -10.53
N LYS A 26 -6.93 11.73 -10.66
CA LYS A 26 -7.47 12.57 -9.59
C LYS A 26 -8.96 12.26 -9.45
N PRO A 27 -9.45 11.82 -8.27
CA PRO A 27 -10.87 11.64 -8.02
C PRO A 27 -11.64 12.96 -8.23
N GLU A 28 -12.82 12.90 -8.84
CA GLU A 28 -13.63 14.08 -9.14
C GLU A 28 -14.38 14.62 -7.91
N ASP A 29 -14.65 13.77 -6.91
CA ASP A 29 -15.46 14.10 -5.73
C ASP A 29 -14.74 13.74 -4.41
N LEU A 30 -15.02 14.48 -3.33
CA LEU A 30 -14.36 14.34 -2.02
C LEU A 30 -14.76 13.03 -1.30
N GLU A 31 -16.02 12.61 -1.44
CA GLU A 31 -16.55 11.37 -0.86
C GLU A 31 -15.90 10.11 -1.45
N ALA A 32 -15.33 10.22 -2.65
CA ALA A 32 -14.55 9.15 -3.26
C ALA A 32 -13.21 8.92 -2.56
N TRP A 33 -12.66 9.90 -1.82
CA TRP A 33 -11.31 9.78 -1.26
C TRP A 33 -11.20 8.84 -0.05
N LEU A 34 -12.30 8.48 0.61
CA LEU A 34 -12.27 7.87 1.95
C LEU A 34 -13.35 6.78 2.14
N SER A 35 -13.62 5.96 1.13
CA SER A 35 -14.50 4.80 1.31
C SER A 35 -13.71 3.66 1.96
N SER A 36 -13.96 3.37 3.24
CA SER A 36 -13.45 2.18 3.91
C SER A 36 -14.39 1.01 3.63
N ASP A 37 -14.11 0.21 2.60
CA ASP A 37 -14.87 -1.02 2.41
C ASP A 37 -14.41 -2.06 3.45
N VAL A 38 -15.23 -2.24 4.48
CA VAL A 38 -14.91 -3.01 5.70
C VAL A 38 -14.88 -4.52 5.43
N ASN A 39 -15.36 -4.99 4.28
CA ASN A 39 -15.58 -6.42 3.99
C ASN A 39 -14.48 -7.10 3.14
N HIS A 40 -13.31 -6.48 3.00
CA HIS A 40 -12.22 -7.07 2.22
C HIS A 40 -11.64 -8.33 2.90
N LYS A 41 -11.29 -9.37 2.12
CA LYS A 41 -10.72 -10.63 2.63
C LYS A 41 -9.49 -10.39 3.53
N LEU A 42 -8.68 -9.40 3.17
CA LEU A 42 -7.53 -8.97 3.97
C LEU A 42 -7.92 -8.65 5.42
N ASN A 43 -9.06 -8.00 5.67
CA ASN A 43 -9.46 -7.64 7.04
C ASN A 43 -9.66 -8.87 7.95
N THR A 44 -9.94 -10.04 7.37
CA THR A 44 -10.10 -11.29 8.14
C THR A 44 -8.80 -12.10 8.19
N ASP A 45 -8.06 -12.17 7.08
CA ASP A 45 -6.87 -13.03 6.97
C ASP A 45 -5.56 -12.32 7.39
N TRP A 46 -5.58 -11.00 7.60
CA TRP A 46 -4.38 -10.19 7.83
C TRP A 46 -3.56 -10.69 9.02
N GLU A 47 -4.10 -10.59 10.23
CA GLU A 47 -3.39 -10.92 11.47
C GLU A 47 -2.96 -12.40 11.51
N ASP A 48 -3.80 -13.30 11.01
CA ASP A 48 -3.59 -14.73 11.16
C ASP A 48 -2.60 -15.32 10.15
N ASN A 49 -2.50 -14.76 8.94
CA ASN A 49 -1.79 -15.43 7.83
C ASN A 49 -0.90 -14.54 6.97
N VAL A 50 -1.14 -13.23 6.92
CA VAL A 50 -0.52 -12.33 5.93
C VAL A 50 0.46 -11.36 6.57
N ALA A 51 0.07 -10.72 7.68
CA ALA A 51 0.84 -9.66 8.33
C ALA A 51 2.27 -10.11 8.65
N LEU A 52 2.43 -11.25 9.32
CA LEU A 52 3.75 -11.77 9.70
C LEU A 52 4.66 -12.07 8.50
N LYS A 53 4.09 -12.49 7.36
CA LYS A 53 4.88 -12.77 6.15
C LYS A 53 5.31 -11.46 5.47
N VAL A 54 4.43 -10.46 5.44
CA VAL A 54 4.75 -9.12 4.96
C VAL A 54 5.84 -8.50 5.83
N HIS A 55 5.70 -8.54 7.15
CA HIS A 55 6.71 -8.03 8.08
C HIS A 55 8.05 -8.78 7.91
N ALA A 56 8.03 -10.11 7.79
CA ALA A 56 9.26 -10.87 7.51
C ALA A 56 9.91 -10.50 6.18
N CYS A 57 9.12 -10.17 5.15
CA CYS A 57 9.64 -9.68 3.87
C CYS A 57 10.32 -8.32 4.02
N LEU A 58 9.65 -7.36 4.70
CA LEU A 58 10.20 -6.03 4.98
C LEU A 58 11.48 -6.10 5.82
N ASP A 59 11.47 -6.90 6.88
CA ASP A 59 12.62 -7.11 7.76
C ASP A 59 13.78 -7.78 7.01
N GLY A 60 13.50 -8.77 6.15
CA GLY A 60 14.49 -9.44 5.32
C GLY A 60 15.13 -8.52 4.25
N LEU A 61 14.45 -7.44 3.89
CA LEU A 61 14.95 -6.39 3.00
C LEU A 61 15.54 -5.19 3.76
N GLU A 62 15.65 -5.28 5.09
CA GLU A 62 16.16 -4.23 5.97
C GLU A 62 15.41 -2.90 5.82
N VAL A 63 14.10 -2.96 5.54
CA VAL A 63 13.25 -1.77 5.43
C VAL A 63 12.94 -1.24 6.83
N GLU A 64 13.25 0.01 7.10
CA GLU A 64 12.84 0.70 8.34
C GLU A 64 11.36 1.13 8.26
N TRP A 65 10.46 0.15 8.33
CA TRP A 65 9.01 0.37 8.27
C TRP A 65 8.43 0.81 9.63
N THR A 66 7.31 1.53 9.61
CA THR A 66 6.64 2.10 10.80
C THR A 66 5.20 1.65 10.96
N SER A 67 4.51 1.38 9.85
CA SER A 67 3.13 0.90 9.86
C SER A 67 2.81 0.10 8.60
N THR A 68 1.80 -0.74 8.69
CA THR A 68 1.22 -1.48 7.58
C THR A 68 -0.29 -1.41 7.73
N ASP A 69 -0.95 -0.71 6.81
CA ASP A 69 -2.37 -0.39 6.89
C ASP A 69 -3.07 -0.80 5.60
N VAL A 70 -4.21 -1.48 5.70
CA VAL A 70 -5.06 -1.79 4.55
C VAL A 70 -5.98 -0.62 4.32
N VAL A 71 -5.78 0.08 3.21
CA VAL A 71 -6.50 1.31 2.86
C VAL A 71 -7.18 1.15 1.51
N HIS A 72 -8.16 1.98 1.25
CA HIS A 72 -8.69 2.17 -0.10
C HIS A 72 -8.29 3.57 -0.52
N ILE A 73 -7.52 3.69 -1.60
CA ILE A 73 -7.03 4.97 -2.12
C ILE A 73 -7.60 5.12 -3.52
N GLY A 74 -8.67 5.91 -3.65
CA GLY A 74 -9.29 6.17 -4.95
C GLY A 74 -10.81 6.00 -4.97
N GLU A 75 -11.41 6.11 -6.16
CA GLU A 75 -12.86 6.05 -6.37
C GLU A 75 -13.50 4.73 -5.91
N VAL A 76 -14.79 4.80 -5.57
CA VAL A 76 -15.60 3.63 -5.19
C VAL A 76 -15.54 2.57 -6.29
N GLY A 77 -14.89 1.45 -6.01
CA GLY A 77 -14.66 0.35 -6.94
C GLY A 77 -13.22 0.19 -7.43
N GLU A 78 -12.29 1.07 -7.03
CA GLU A 78 -10.84 0.87 -7.21
C GLU A 78 -10.27 -0.14 -6.19
N SER A 79 -9.11 -0.72 -6.50
CA SER A 79 -8.45 -1.76 -5.69
C SER A 79 -8.06 -1.23 -4.30
N SER A 80 -8.16 -2.09 -3.28
CA SER A 80 -7.57 -1.78 -1.97
C SER A 80 -6.05 -1.71 -2.13
N ALA A 81 -5.38 -0.97 -1.25
CA ALA A 81 -3.92 -0.91 -1.17
C ALA A 81 -3.46 -1.30 0.23
N LEU A 82 -2.40 -2.10 0.31
CA LEU A 82 -1.55 -2.22 1.48
C LEU A 82 -0.60 -1.03 1.49
N TRP A 83 -0.83 -0.10 2.40
CA TRP A 83 -0.01 1.08 2.58
C TRP A 83 1.03 0.85 3.67
N ILE A 84 2.30 1.04 3.34
CA ILE A 84 3.44 0.76 4.22
C ILE A 84 4.14 2.07 4.55
N GLY A 85 4.01 2.52 5.80
CA GLY A 85 4.76 3.66 6.29
C GLY A 85 6.23 3.31 6.50
N VAL A 86 7.14 4.20 6.14
CA VAL A 86 8.58 4.06 6.38
C VAL A 86 9.17 5.29 7.06
N ILE A 87 10.31 5.11 7.74
CA ILE A 87 11.05 6.23 8.31
C ILE A 87 11.43 7.22 7.19
N PRO A 88 11.18 8.53 7.35
CA PRO A 88 11.50 9.49 6.31
C PRO A 88 12.98 9.44 5.89
N LYS A 89 13.21 9.31 4.58
CA LYS A 89 14.55 9.25 3.95
C LYS A 89 15.38 8.00 4.29
N SER A 90 14.80 6.97 4.92
CA SER A 90 15.49 5.68 5.12
C SER A 90 15.59 4.87 3.84
N LEU A 91 14.62 5.03 2.94
CA LEU A 91 14.48 4.20 1.75
C LEU A 91 14.70 4.99 0.45
N THR A 92 15.36 4.35 -0.51
CA THR A 92 15.44 4.85 -1.90
C THR A 92 14.29 4.29 -2.72
N GLY A 93 13.88 4.98 -3.79
CA GLY A 93 12.81 4.48 -4.67
C GLY A 93 13.09 3.11 -5.27
N GLN A 94 14.36 2.75 -5.52
CA GLN A 94 14.71 1.42 -6.03
C GLN A 94 14.47 0.32 -4.99
N VAL A 95 14.87 0.55 -3.74
CA VAL A 95 14.65 -0.41 -2.65
C VAL A 95 13.17 -0.47 -2.29
N ALA A 96 12.47 0.67 -2.30
CA ALA A 96 11.02 0.74 -2.13
C ALA A 96 10.29 -0.09 -3.18
N ASN A 97 10.74 -0.05 -4.45
CA ASN A 97 10.15 -0.86 -5.51
C ASN A 97 10.34 -2.37 -5.26
N ILE A 98 11.56 -2.79 -4.89
CA ILE A 98 11.84 -4.19 -4.55
C ILE A 98 10.96 -4.65 -3.37
N ALA A 99 10.85 -3.82 -2.33
CA ALA A 99 10.03 -4.11 -1.16
C ALA A 99 8.54 -4.20 -1.50
N ALA A 100 8.02 -3.26 -2.30
CA ALA A 100 6.61 -3.25 -2.72
C ALA A 100 6.25 -4.52 -3.49
N PHE A 101 7.07 -4.93 -4.47
CA PHE A 101 6.82 -6.15 -5.23
C PHE A 101 7.05 -7.42 -4.41
N GLY A 102 8.02 -7.45 -3.50
CA GLY A 102 8.21 -8.58 -2.58
C GLY A 102 6.99 -8.78 -1.67
N CYS A 103 6.42 -7.68 -1.15
CA CYS A 103 5.19 -7.75 -0.36
C CYS A 103 3.99 -8.17 -1.22
N PHE A 104 3.91 -7.70 -2.47
CA PHE A 104 2.86 -8.10 -3.40
C PHE A 104 2.90 -9.60 -3.70
N ASP A 105 4.07 -10.17 -3.93
CA ASP A 105 4.23 -11.61 -4.13
C ASP A 105 3.73 -12.40 -2.89
N VAL A 106 4.01 -11.92 -1.67
CA VAL A 106 3.48 -12.51 -0.42
C VAL A 106 1.95 -12.46 -0.36
N LEU A 107 1.32 -11.37 -0.81
CA LEU A 107 -0.13 -11.25 -0.88
C LEU A 107 -0.70 -12.28 -1.86
N ILE A 108 -0.13 -12.38 -3.07
CA ILE A 108 -0.55 -13.35 -4.10
C ILE A 108 -0.42 -14.78 -3.58
N GLU A 109 0.71 -15.13 -2.96
CA GLU A 109 0.94 -16.46 -2.37
C GLU A 109 -0.04 -16.79 -1.24
N SER A 110 -0.55 -15.77 -0.55
CA SER A 110 -1.57 -15.91 0.49
C SER A 110 -3.01 -15.88 -0.08
N GLY A 111 -3.16 -15.84 -1.40
CA GLY A 111 -4.44 -15.86 -2.10
C GLY A 111 -5.20 -14.53 -2.02
N VAL A 112 -4.47 -13.42 -1.92
CA VAL A 112 -4.97 -12.05 -1.99
C VAL A 112 -4.49 -11.47 -3.31
N THR A 113 -5.42 -11.11 -4.19
CA THR A 113 -5.08 -10.73 -5.59
C THR A 113 -5.69 -9.40 -6.03
N ASP A 114 -6.48 -8.80 -5.15
CA ASP A 114 -7.26 -7.57 -5.33
C ASP A 114 -6.71 -6.40 -4.53
N VAL A 115 -5.43 -6.50 -4.13
CA VAL A 115 -4.73 -5.51 -3.31
C VAL A 115 -3.41 -5.11 -3.96
N ASP A 116 -3.18 -3.82 -4.11
CA ASP A 116 -1.90 -3.23 -4.51
C ASP A 116 -1.03 -2.91 -3.29
N VAL A 117 0.28 -2.72 -3.47
CA VAL A 117 1.18 -2.29 -2.40
C VAL A 117 1.72 -0.91 -2.70
N GLU A 118 1.67 -0.02 -1.71
CA GLU A 118 2.19 1.35 -1.77
C GLU A 118 3.13 1.62 -0.58
N ILE A 119 4.27 2.27 -0.84
CA ILE A 119 5.27 2.68 0.16
C ILE A 119 5.52 4.19 0.05
#